data_AF-R6V3W4-F1
#
_entry.id   AF-R6V3W4-F1
#
_cell.length_a   1.000
_cell.length_b   1.000
_cell.length_c   1.000
_cell.angle_alpha   90.00
_cell.angle_beta   90.00
_cell.angle_gamma   90.00
#
_symmetry.space_group_name_H-M   'P 1'
#
loop_
_entity.id
_entity.type
_entity.pdbx_description
1 polymer ?
#
loop_
_entity_poly.entity_id
_entity_poly.type
_entity_poly.pdbx_seq_one_letter_code
_entity_poly.pdbx_strand_id
1 'polypeptide(L)' 'MKKLINSIRNKINSVAVRTKCAVDNVRAEGYVDSGVKILISVVIGALLLAGLYTLFNGTILPTVTSKIQALFNYKG' A
#
# COMPACT_ATOMS: atom_id res chain seq x y z
N MET A 1 -48.76 30.70 15.46
CA MET A 1 -47.78 30.04 16.36
C MET A 1 -47.36 28.63 15.92
N LYS A 2 -48.28 27.75 15.48
CA LYS A 2 -47.96 26.36 15.06
C LYS A 2 -46.90 26.24 13.94
N LYS A 3 -46.90 27.14 12.94
CA LYS A 3 -45.89 27.17 11.85
C LYS A 3 -44.47 27.45 12.35
N LEU A 4 -44.32 28.34 13.34
CA LEU A 4 -43.02 28.69 13.92
C LEU A 4 -42.43 27.50 14.67
N ILE A 5 -43.25 26.83 15.49
CA ILE A 5 -42.88 25.64 16.25
C ILE A 5 -42.48 24.50 15.30
N ASN A 6 -43.23 24.26 14.21
CA ASN A 6 -42.88 23.23 13.23
C ASN A 6 -41.57 23.55 12.47
N SER A 7 -41.32 24.81 12.11
CA SER A 7 -40.04 25.20 11.49
C SER A 7 -38.85 25.00 12.41
N ILE A 8 -39.01 25.31 13.70
CA ILE A 8 -37.99 25.08 14.73
C ILE A 8 -37.73 23.58 14.89
N ARG A 9 -38.79 22.76 15.02
CA ARG A 9 -38.68 21.30 15.09
C ARG A 9 -37.95 20.70 13.88
N ASN A 10 -38.27 21.16 12.68
CA ASN A 10 -37.62 20.68 11.45
C ASN A 10 -36.13 21.06 11.38
N LYS A 11 -35.75 22.26 11.84
CA LYS A 11 -34.34 22.67 11.94
C LYS A 11 -33.58 21.84 12.99
N ILE A 12 -34.19 21.56 14.13
CA ILE A 12 -33.57 20.73 15.18
C ILE A 12 -33.40 19.30 14.68
N ASN A 13 -34.41 18.73 14.02
CA ASN A 13 -34.31 17.39 13.43
C ASN A 13 -33.23 17.32 12.34
N SER A 14 -33.13 18.33 11.46
CA SER A 14 -32.12 18.33 10.40
C SER A 14 -30.70 18.46 10.96
N VAL A 15 -30.50 19.25 12.02
CA VAL A 15 -29.23 19.31 12.74
C VAL A 15 -28.93 17.97 13.39
N ALA A 16 -29.87 17.40 14.15
CA ALA A 16 -29.69 16.10 14.81
C ALA A 16 -29.31 14.97 13.84
N VAL A 17 -29.94 14.93 12.66
CA VAL A 17 -29.60 13.95 11.60
C VAL A 17 -28.19 14.19 11.06
N ARG A 18 -27.82 15.46 10.80
CA ARG A 18 -26.46 15.79 10.34
C ARG A 18 -25.39 15.42 11.36
N THR A 19 -25.63 15.67 12.65
CA THR A 19 -24.68 15.32 13.71
C THR A 19 -24.54 13.81 13.83
N LYS A 20 -25.63 13.05 13.74
CA LYS A 20 -25.59 11.58 13.69
C LYS A 20 -24.79 11.08 12.49
N CYS A 21 -25.12 11.57 11.29
CA CYS A 21 -24.38 11.19 10.08
C CYS A 21 -22.89 11.58 10.13
N ALA A 22 -22.52 12.66 10.82
CA ALA A 22 -21.12 13.06 10.97
C ALA A 22 -20.36 12.18 11.96
N VAL A 23 -21.01 11.72 13.03
CA VAL A 23 -20.42 10.80 14.02
C VAL A 23 -20.33 9.37 13.48
N ASP A 24 -21.34 8.92 12.73
CA ASP A 24 -21.34 7.60 12.09
C ASP A 24 -20.50 7.56 10.79
N ASN A 25 -19.84 8.67 10.43
CA ASN A 25 -19.05 8.77 9.21
C ASN A 25 -17.69 8.09 9.37
N VAL A 26 -17.61 6.82 8.97
CA VAL A 26 -16.37 6.01 8.90
C VAL A 26 -15.43 6.40 7.75
N ARG A 27 -15.61 7.57 7.12
CA ARG A 27 -14.71 8.02 6.04
C ARG A 27 -13.29 8.18 6.58
N ALA A 28 -12.35 7.54 5.88
CA ALA A 28 -10.92 7.47 6.19
C ALA A 28 -10.51 6.58 7.38
N GLU A 29 -11.46 5.89 8.03
CA GLU A 29 -11.09 4.84 8.98
C GLU A 29 -10.40 3.70 8.23
N GLY A 30 -9.18 3.37 8.67
CA GLY A 30 -8.35 2.35 8.02
C GLY A 30 -7.52 2.83 6.83
N TYR A 31 -7.47 4.14 6.53
CA TYR A 31 -6.57 4.66 5.48
C TYR A 31 -5.10 4.39 5.81
N VAL A 32 -4.72 4.52 7.09
CA VAL A 32 -3.36 4.22 7.55
C VAL A 32 -3.06 2.72 7.46
N ASP A 33 -3.97 1.84 7.88
CA ASP A 33 -3.79 0.38 7.74
C ASP A 33 -3.58 -0.02 6.27
N SER A 34 -4.42 0.54 5.40
CA SER A 34 -4.34 0.29 3.96
C SER A 34 -3.03 0.82 3.36
N GLY A 35 -2.64 2.04 3.73
CA GLY A 35 -1.39 2.66 3.27
C GLY A 35 -0.15 1.88 3.72
N VAL A 36 -0.10 1.48 4.99
CA VAL A 36 1.02 0.72 5.57
C VAL A 36 1.14 -0.65 4.89
N LYS A 37 0.03 -1.34 4.64
CA LYS A 37 0.01 -2.63 3.93
C LYS A 37 0.61 -2.51 2.53
N ILE A 38 0.28 -1.45 1.81
CA ILE A 38 0.83 -1.16 0.48
C ILE A 38 2.34 -0.89 0.57
N LEU A 39 2.76 -0.01 1.49
CA LEU A 39 4.18 0.34 1.67
C LEU A 39 5.03 -0.89 2.00
N ILE A 40 4.61 -1.73 2.94
CA ILE A 40 5.35 -2.95 3.32
C ILE A 40 5.50 -3.87 2.12
N SER A 41 4.42 -4.08 1.36
CA SER A 41 4.43 -4.97 0.18
C SER A 41 5.42 -4.47 -0.88
N VAL A 42 5.41 -3.17 -1.16
CA VAL A 42 6.33 -2.53 -2.13
C VAL A 42 7.78 -2.61 -1.66
N VAL A 43 8.03 -2.32 -0.38
CA VAL A 43 9.39 -2.35 0.20
C VAL A 43 9.98 -3.76 0.16
N ILE A 44 9.21 -4.78 0.51
CA ILE A 44 9.66 -6.18 0.42
C ILE A 44 9.99 -6.55 -1.03
N GLY A 45 9.13 -6.17 -1.99
CA GLY A 45 9.38 -6.41 -3.42
C GLY A 45 10.69 -5.76 -3.91
N ALA A 46 10.94 -4.51 -3.52
CA ALA A 46 12.17 -3.79 -3.87
C ALA A 46 13.42 -4.44 -3.25
N LEU A 47 13.35 -4.85 -1.98
CA LEU A 47 14.45 -5.52 -1.29
C LEU A 47 14.80 -6.87 -1.94
N LEU A 48 13.79 -7.66 -2.30
CA LEU A 48 13.99 -8.92 -3.03
C LEU A 48 14.67 -8.66 -4.37
N LEU A 49 14.19 -7.70 -5.16
CA LEU A 49 14.78 -7.37 -6.45
C LEU A 49 16.23 -6.90 -6.32
N ALA A 50 16.54 -6.05 -5.33
CA ALA A 50 17.91 -5.61 -5.07
C ALA A 50 18.83 -6.76 -4.65
N GLY A 51 18.34 -7.67 -3.80
CA GLY A 51 19.06 -8.88 -3.39
C GLY A 51 19.35 -9.80 -4.57
N LEU A 52 18.34 -10.08 -5.41
CA LEU A 52 18.53 -10.86 -6.63
C LEU A 52 19.51 -10.16 -7.58
N TYR A 53 19.37 -8.87 -7.82
CA TYR A 53 20.27 -8.15 -8.72
C TYR A 53 21.73 -8.22 -8.25
N THR A 54 21.95 -8.02 -6.96
CA THR A 54 23.28 -8.12 -6.34
C THR A 54 23.86 -9.53 -6.45
N LEU A 55 23.06 -10.56 -6.14
CA LEU A 55 23.48 -11.95 -6.21
C LEU A 55 23.81 -12.37 -7.65
N PHE A 56 22.92 -12.04 -8.59
CA PHE A 56 23.09 -12.43 -9.98
C PHE A 56 24.28 -11.73 -10.61
N ASN A 57 24.40 -10.41 -10.44
CA ASN A 57 25.47 -9.64 -11.07
C ASN A 57 26.83 -9.85 -10.38
N GLY A 58 26.84 -9.97 -9.04
CA GLY A 58 28.07 -10.11 -8.27
C GLY A 58 28.66 -11.51 -8.28
N THR A 59 27.83 -12.55 -8.31
CA THR A 59 28.30 -13.93 -8.09
C THR A 59 27.89 -14.87 -9.22
N ILE A 60 26.61 -14.93 -9.57
CA ILE A 60 26.10 -15.97 -10.47
C ILE A 60 26.62 -15.76 -11.89
N LEU A 61 26.44 -14.57 -12.48
CA LEU A 61 26.85 -14.29 -13.84
C LEU A 61 28.37 -14.45 -14.01
N PRO A 62 29.23 -13.87 -13.15
CA PRO A 62 30.68 -14.10 -13.24
C PRO A 62 31.07 -15.58 -13.12
N THR A 63 30.43 -16.33 -12.22
CA THR A 63 30.71 -17.76 -12.02
C THR A 63 30.33 -18.57 -13.26
N VAL A 64 29.14 -18.33 -13.81
CA VAL A 64 28.67 -19.04 -15.01
C VAL A 64 29.54 -18.69 -16.21
N THR A 65 29.88 -17.41 -16.41
CA THR A 65 30.80 -16.99 -17.48
C THR A 65 32.17 -17.65 -17.34
N SER A 66 32.73 -17.69 -16.13
CA SER A 66 34.02 -18.33 -15.86
C SER A 66 33.98 -19.83 -16.16
N LYS A 67 32.90 -20.52 -15.75
CA LYS A 67 32.71 -21.95 -16.07
C LYS A 67 32.58 -22.17 -17.57
N ILE A 68 31.80 -21.35 -18.27
CA ILE A 68 31.65 -21.43 -19.73
C ILE A 68 33.01 -21.27 -20.42
N GLN A 69 33.79 -20.25 -20.04
CA GLN A 69 35.13 -20.04 -20.58
C GLN A 69 36.06 -21.22 -20.30
N ALA A 70 36.00 -21.81 -19.10
CA ALA A 70 36.79 -22.99 -18.76
C ALA A 70 36.42 -24.21 -19.62
N LEU A 71 35.13 -24.41 -19.90
CA LEU A 71 34.67 -25.49 -20.80
C LEU A 71 35.17 -25.30 -22.23
N PHE A 72 35.22 -24.07 -22.73
CA PHE A 72 35.74 -23.78 -24.07
C PHE A 72 37.27 -23.74 -24.15
N ASN A 73 37.95 -23.48 -23.04
CA ASN A 73 39.42 -23.55 -22.94
C ASN A 73 39.92 -24.95 -22.53
N TYR A 74 39.05 -25.96 -22.52
CA TYR A 74 39.45 -27.35 -22.29
C TYR A 74 40.28 -27.84 -23.49
N LYS A 75 41.59 -27.98 -23.32
CA LYS A 75 42.55 -28.32 -24.38
C LYS A 75 42.77 -29.82 -24.61
N GLY A 76 41.93 -30.68 -24.02
CA GLY A 76 42.15 -32.14 -24.04
C GLY A 76 42.98 -32.57 -22.85
#